data_AF-A0A937NDA0-F1
#
_entry.id   AF-A0A937NDA0-F1
#
_cell.length_a   1.000
_cell.length_b   1.000
_cell.length_c   1.000
_cell.angle_alpha   90.00
_cell.angle_beta   90.00
_cell.angle_gamma   90.00
#
_symmetry.space_group_name_H-M   'P 1'
#
loop_
_entity.id
_entity.type
_entity.pdbx_description
1 polymer ?
#
loop_
_entity_poly.entity_id
_entity_poly.type
_entity_poly.pdbx_seq_one_letter_code
_entity_poly.pdbx_strand_id
1 'polypeptide(L)'
;MNIIPAHVPANSRTRAKYNGLFEPLLMVSSDKGKTWIGPIQVVPHAHRENWGGEEFDAAELPNGDLLCVFRRIAPSGQRREVRWQGMLKKSGNTWIPGEVGPAPFPHSGHPDVLATREGPILHIATTGIHYTTDAGKSWHKLNVPGTAYYPRAVQAADGRIFIFGHVGGDDAYGKTNQSIVMSSFRLVKKDDSLGK
;
A
#
# COMPACT_ATOMS: atom_id res chain seq x y z
N MET A 1 24.61 2.46 -22.39
CA MET A 1 23.87 2.44 -21.12
C MET A 1 24.48 3.54 -20.26
N ASN A 2 23.81 4.69 -20.10
CA ASN A 2 24.35 5.78 -19.30
C ASN A 2 24.01 5.48 -17.83
N ILE A 3 25.01 5.08 -17.05
CA ILE A 3 24.87 4.92 -15.61
C ILE A 3 24.93 6.32 -15.01
N ILE A 4 23.79 6.86 -14.60
CA ILE A 4 23.73 8.11 -13.84
C ILE A 4 24.08 7.76 -12.39
N PRO A 5 25.11 8.38 -11.78
CA PRO A 5 25.43 8.18 -10.37
C PRO A 5 24.22 8.50 -9.49
N ALA A 6 24.06 7.76 -8.39
CA ALA A 6 23.09 8.12 -7.38
C ALA A 6 23.36 9.56 -6.90
N HIS A 7 22.32 10.39 -6.77
CA HIS A 7 22.43 11.78 -6.31
C HIS A 7 23.07 11.92 -4.92
N VAL A 8 23.17 10.81 -4.17
CA VAL A 8 23.74 10.76 -2.83
C VAL A 8 24.68 9.55 -2.73
N PRO A 9 25.94 9.71 -2.28
CA PRO A 9 26.84 8.59 -2.05
C PRO A 9 26.27 7.60 -1.02
N ALA A 10 26.53 6.31 -1.21
CA ALA A 10 26.19 5.29 -0.21
C ALA A 10 26.85 5.60 1.14
N ASN A 11 26.15 5.31 2.24
CA ASN A 11 26.62 5.49 3.63
C ASN A 11 26.98 6.94 4.03
N SER A 12 26.60 7.96 3.24
CA SER A 12 26.90 9.37 3.55
C SER A 12 25.87 10.05 4.45
N ARG A 13 24.74 9.38 4.74
CA ARG A 13 23.62 9.95 5.51
C ARG A 13 23.09 8.96 6.53
N THR A 14 22.45 9.48 7.56
CA THR A 14 21.65 8.67 8.50
C THR A 14 20.37 8.20 7.82
N ARG A 15 19.76 7.11 8.32
CA ARG A 15 18.43 6.64 7.86
C ARG A 15 17.41 7.77 7.79
N ALA A 16 17.34 8.60 8.84
CA ALA A 16 16.40 9.72 8.89
C ALA A 16 16.60 10.75 7.76
N LYS A 17 17.87 11.00 7.37
CA LYS A 17 18.24 11.89 6.27
C LYS A 17 18.03 11.25 4.90
N TYR A 18 18.13 9.92 4.78
CA TYR A 18 17.76 9.20 3.56
C TYR A 18 16.25 9.20 3.34
N ASN A 19 15.46 8.87 4.37
CA ASN A 19 14.00 8.85 4.27
C ASN A 19 13.42 10.19 3.78
N GLY A 20 14.01 11.32 4.17
CA GLY A 20 13.57 12.64 3.70
C GLY A 20 13.73 12.89 2.19
N LEU A 21 14.46 12.03 1.48
CA LEU A 21 14.67 12.08 0.04
C LEU A 21 13.80 11.09 -0.73
N PHE A 22 13.20 10.11 -0.04
CA PHE A 22 12.43 9.05 -0.68
C PHE A 22 11.00 9.51 -0.91
N GLU A 23 10.57 9.34 -2.15
CA GLU A 23 9.20 9.49 -2.60
C GLU A 23 8.73 8.18 -3.26
N PRO A 24 7.45 7.82 -3.13
CA PRO A 24 6.88 6.69 -3.84
C PRO A 24 6.83 7.00 -5.34
N LEU A 25 7.05 5.99 -6.18
CA LEU A 25 7.03 6.09 -7.63
C LEU A 25 6.39 4.82 -8.24
N LEU A 26 5.85 4.95 -9.44
CA LEU A 26 5.33 3.83 -10.22
C LEU A 26 6.17 3.64 -11.49
N MET A 27 6.47 2.38 -11.80
CA MET A 27 7.03 1.97 -13.09
C MET A 27 6.08 0.98 -13.74
N VAL A 28 5.93 1.07 -15.05
CA VAL A 28 4.90 0.33 -15.78
C VAL A 28 5.54 -0.36 -16.97
N SER A 29 5.13 -1.60 -17.20
CA SER A 29 5.50 -2.35 -18.40
C SER A 29 4.25 -2.65 -19.22
N SER A 30 4.34 -2.43 -20.53
CA SER A 30 3.29 -2.80 -21.49
C SER A 30 3.60 -4.08 -22.27
N ASP A 31 4.75 -4.71 -22.01
CA ASP A 31 5.31 -5.82 -22.80
C ASP A 31 5.68 -7.03 -21.94
N LYS A 32 4.90 -7.26 -20.87
CA LYS A 32 5.07 -8.37 -19.92
C LYS A 32 6.40 -8.32 -19.16
N GLY A 33 6.85 -7.12 -18.81
CA GLY A 33 8.02 -6.89 -17.98
C GLY A 33 9.35 -6.85 -18.73
N LYS A 34 9.35 -6.80 -20.07
CA LYS A 34 10.60 -6.74 -20.85
C LYS A 34 11.18 -5.33 -20.86
N THR A 35 10.34 -4.32 -20.94
CA THR A 35 10.69 -2.90 -20.85
C THR A 35 9.79 -2.18 -19.85
N TRP A 36 10.30 -1.07 -19.30
CA TRP A 36 9.65 -0.30 -18.25
C TRP A 36 9.67 1.19 -18.60
N ILE A 37 8.52 1.85 -18.42
CA ILE A 37 8.37 3.30 -18.49
C ILE A 37 8.21 3.89 -17.09
N GLY A 38 8.70 5.11 -16.91
CA GLY A 38 8.70 5.82 -15.64
C GLY A 38 9.97 6.66 -15.46
N PRO A 39 10.17 7.26 -14.27
CA PRO A 39 9.29 7.14 -13.10
C PRO A 39 7.98 7.92 -13.27
N ILE A 40 6.84 7.28 -12.99
CA ILE A 40 5.54 7.94 -12.89
C ILE A 40 5.37 8.43 -11.46
N GLN A 41 5.06 9.72 -11.34
CA GLN A 41 4.84 10.39 -10.07
C GLN A 41 3.48 9.97 -9.49
N VAL A 42 3.47 9.44 -8.27
CA VAL A 42 2.24 8.93 -7.62
C VAL A 42 1.72 9.83 -6.50
N VAL A 43 2.40 10.95 -6.24
CA VAL A 43 1.91 11.99 -5.33
C VAL A 43 2.04 13.38 -5.99
N PRO A 44 1.14 14.32 -5.69
CA PRO A 44 1.24 15.70 -6.19
C PRO A 44 2.55 16.36 -5.77
N HIS A 45 3.08 17.25 -6.62
CA HIS A 45 4.34 17.96 -6.37
C HIS A 45 4.39 18.63 -4.99
N ALA A 46 3.27 19.24 -4.55
CA ALA A 46 3.14 19.92 -3.27
C ALA A 46 3.39 19.02 -2.04
N HIS A 47 3.38 17.69 -2.20
CA HIS A 47 3.60 16.76 -1.09
C HIS A 47 4.90 15.95 -1.20
N ARG A 48 5.61 16.01 -2.33
CA ARG A 48 6.81 15.18 -2.57
C ARG A 48 7.94 15.49 -1.60
N GLU A 49 8.18 16.78 -1.37
CA GLU A 49 9.21 17.21 -0.45
C GLU A 49 8.95 16.67 0.96
N ASN A 50 9.92 15.95 1.52
CA ASN A 50 9.84 15.33 2.83
C ASN A 50 8.69 14.32 2.99
N TRP A 51 8.27 13.63 1.91
CA TRP A 51 7.27 12.57 2.03
C TRP A 51 7.71 11.50 3.04
N GLY A 52 9.00 11.15 3.04
CA GLY A 52 9.60 10.42 4.16
C GLY A 52 9.57 8.90 4.00
N GLY A 53 9.39 8.39 2.79
CA GLY A 53 9.36 6.96 2.50
C GLY A 53 8.82 6.63 1.11
N GLU A 54 9.14 5.44 0.64
CA GLU A 54 8.80 4.93 -0.69
C GLU A 54 7.65 3.91 -0.67
N GLU A 55 7.33 3.38 0.50
CA GLU A 55 6.38 2.27 0.65
C GLU A 55 4.92 2.71 0.47
N PHE A 56 4.26 2.14 -0.52
CA PHE A 56 2.82 2.21 -0.73
C PHE A 56 2.35 0.98 -1.47
N ASP A 57 1.04 0.73 -1.44
CA ASP A 57 0.39 -0.26 -2.28
C ASP A 57 -0.89 0.31 -2.91
N ALA A 58 -1.38 -0.34 -3.96
CA ALA A 58 -2.50 0.17 -4.74
C ALA A 58 -3.41 -0.94 -5.27
N ALA A 59 -4.71 -0.65 -5.29
CA ALA A 59 -5.71 -1.46 -5.98
C ALA A 59 -6.20 -0.76 -7.24
N GLU A 60 -6.22 -1.50 -8.36
CA GLU A 60 -6.81 -1.03 -9.61
C GLU A 60 -8.34 -1.11 -9.55
N LEU A 61 -8.99 0.00 -9.89
CA LEU A 61 -10.43 0.14 -9.98
C LEU A 61 -10.95 -0.28 -11.36
N PRO A 62 -12.26 -0.58 -11.51
CA PRO A 62 -12.83 -0.98 -12.81
C PRO A 62 -12.61 0.02 -13.96
N ASN A 63 -12.38 1.30 -13.64
CA ASN A 63 -12.09 2.35 -14.62
C ASN A 63 -10.59 2.53 -14.91
N GLY A 64 -9.72 1.68 -14.34
CA GLY A 64 -8.26 1.74 -14.46
C GLY A 64 -7.57 2.73 -13.53
N ASP A 65 -8.31 3.49 -12.72
CA ASP A 65 -7.72 4.32 -11.67
C ASP A 65 -7.08 3.43 -10.60
N LEU A 66 -6.09 3.96 -9.87
CA LEU A 66 -5.45 3.24 -8.76
C LEU A 66 -5.77 3.93 -7.44
N LEU A 67 -6.48 3.23 -6.54
CA LEU A 67 -6.61 3.65 -5.14
C LEU A 67 -5.34 3.26 -4.39
N CYS A 68 -4.58 4.24 -3.93
CA CYS A 68 -3.30 4.04 -3.27
C CYS A 68 -3.39 4.31 -1.77
N VAL A 69 -2.69 3.49 -0.97
CA VAL A 69 -2.45 3.75 0.46
C VAL A 69 -0.94 3.81 0.71
N PHE A 70 -0.49 4.93 1.24
CA PHE A 70 0.91 5.28 1.39
C PHE A 70 1.36 5.23 2.86
N ARG A 71 2.59 4.77 3.09
CA ARG A 71 3.37 5.16 4.26
C ARG A 71 4.01 6.51 4.00
N ARG A 72 3.95 7.41 4.99
CA ARG A 72 4.71 8.66 4.98
C ARG A 72 5.09 9.09 6.39
N ILE A 73 6.06 9.98 6.50
CA ILE A 73 6.30 10.71 7.76
C ILE A 73 5.22 11.78 7.92
N ALA A 74 4.73 11.94 9.15
CA ALA A 74 3.78 12.99 9.49
C ALA A 74 4.32 14.36 9.02
N PRO A 75 3.53 15.13 8.23
CA PRO A 75 4.00 16.40 7.67
C PRO A 75 4.19 17.49 8.73
N SER A 76 3.58 17.34 9.91
CA SER A 76 3.67 18.26 11.03
C SER A 76 3.62 17.52 12.37
N GLY A 77 4.10 18.19 13.42
CA GLY A 77 4.12 17.64 14.78
C GLY A 77 5.28 16.67 15.03
N GLN A 78 5.08 15.75 15.97
CA GLN A 78 6.10 14.76 16.31
C GLN A 78 6.38 13.82 15.14
N ARG A 79 7.67 13.53 14.91
CA ARG A 79 8.11 12.62 13.84
C ARG A 79 7.60 11.21 14.10
N ARG A 80 6.63 10.78 13.31
CA ARG A 80 6.04 9.44 13.33
C ARG A 80 5.57 9.06 11.93
N GLU A 81 5.43 7.76 11.68
CA GLU A 81 4.85 7.27 10.43
C GLU A 81 3.32 7.34 10.49
N VAL A 82 2.71 7.72 9.37
CA VAL A 82 1.26 7.85 9.21
C VAL A 82 0.81 7.25 7.89
N ARG A 83 -0.49 7.04 7.76
CA ARG A 83 -1.13 6.56 6.53
C ARG A 83 -1.82 7.69 5.81
N TRP A 84 -1.49 7.85 4.55
CA TRP A 84 -2.20 8.71 3.62
C TRP A 84 -2.76 7.86 2.49
N GLN A 85 -3.76 8.35 1.79
CA GLN A 85 -4.32 7.73 0.61
C GLN A 85 -4.50 8.75 -0.50
N GLY A 86 -4.68 8.28 -1.72
CA GLY A 86 -5.03 9.10 -2.86
C GLY A 86 -5.40 8.26 -4.07
N MET A 87 -5.86 8.95 -5.11
CA MET A 87 -6.26 8.32 -6.37
C MET A 87 -5.27 8.69 -7.47
N LEU A 88 -4.79 7.69 -8.20
CA LEU A 88 -4.11 7.90 -9.47
C LEU A 88 -5.12 7.74 -10.61
N LYS A 89 -5.33 8.81 -11.38
CA LYS A 89 -6.27 8.80 -12.50
C LYS A 89 -5.64 8.21 -13.75
N LYS A 90 -6.27 7.20 -14.34
CA LYS A 90 -5.80 6.60 -15.58
C LYS A 90 -5.78 7.64 -16.70
N SER A 91 -4.67 7.74 -17.43
CA SER A 91 -4.53 8.62 -18.58
C SER A 91 -3.73 7.92 -19.67
N GLY A 92 -4.41 7.33 -20.65
CA GLY A 92 -3.78 6.48 -21.67
C GLY A 92 -2.95 5.36 -21.02
N ASN A 93 -1.66 5.31 -21.33
CA ASN A 93 -0.73 4.30 -20.78
C ASN A 93 -0.04 4.72 -19.47
N THR A 94 -0.47 5.84 -18.87
CA THR A 94 0.10 6.37 -17.62
C THR A 94 -0.99 6.69 -16.59
N TRP A 95 -0.60 7.26 -15.46
CA TRP A 95 -1.49 7.76 -14.42
C TRP A 95 -1.07 9.15 -13.95
N ILE A 96 -2.05 9.95 -13.51
CA ILE A 96 -1.86 11.30 -12.99
C ILE A 96 -2.30 11.32 -11.52
N PRO A 97 -1.44 11.78 -10.58
CA PRO A 97 -1.80 11.83 -9.17
C PRO A 97 -2.86 12.90 -8.91
N GLY A 98 -3.97 12.49 -8.28
CA GLY A 98 -4.96 13.40 -7.71
C GLY A 98 -4.58 13.86 -6.30
N GLU A 99 -5.55 14.45 -5.59
CA GLU A 99 -5.38 14.86 -4.20
C GLU A 99 -5.02 13.65 -3.31
N VAL A 100 -4.15 13.90 -2.33
CA VAL A 100 -3.76 12.94 -1.30
C VAL A 100 -4.06 13.51 0.07
N GLY A 101 -4.45 12.65 1.01
CA GLY A 101 -4.80 13.07 2.37
C GLY A 101 -4.68 11.95 3.38
N PRO A 102 -4.90 12.23 4.67
CA PRO A 102 -4.85 11.23 5.73
C PRO A 102 -5.81 10.07 5.47
N ALA A 103 -5.36 8.84 5.70
CA ALA A 103 -6.19 7.64 5.74
C ALA A 103 -6.48 7.26 7.20
N PRO A 104 -7.63 6.63 7.52
CA PRO A 104 -8.06 6.37 8.89
C PRO A 104 -7.35 5.17 9.56
N PHE A 105 -6.15 4.82 9.09
CA PHE A 105 -5.44 3.62 9.52
C PHE A 105 -4.28 3.96 10.45
N PRO A 106 -4.10 3.22 11.56
CA PRO A 106 -2.88 3.30 12.34
C PRO A 106 -1.66 2.86 11.53
N HIS A 107 -0.49 3.37 11.88
CA HIS A 107 0.76 2.86 11.34
C HIS A 107 0.92 1.35 11.63
N SER A 108 1.33 0.60 10.61
CA SER A 108 1.46 -0.86 10.62
C SER A 108 2.28 -1.34 9.41
N GLY A 109 3.61 -1.33 9.51
CA GLY A 109 4.52 -1.85 8.46
C GLY A 109 4.21 -1.35 7.02
N HIS A 110 4.36 -2.21 6.02
CA HIS A 110 3.84 -2.01 4.66
C HIS A 110 2.38 -2.49 4.60
N PRO A 111 1.42 -1.69 4.10
CA PRO A 111 0.04 -2.13 3.89
C PRO A 111 -0.11 -2.94 2.60
N ASP A 112 -1.14 -3.76 2.50
CA ASP A 112 -1.58 -4.38 1.23
C ASP A 112 -2.99 -3.91 0.88
N VAL A 113 -3.24 -3.61 -0.39
CA VAL A 113 -4.52 -3.06 -0.89
C VAL A 113 -5.03 -3.96 -2.01
N LEU A 114 -6.20 -4.59 -1.80
CA LEU A 114 -6.74 -5.59 -2.72
C LEU A 114 -8.12 -5.19 -3.21
N ALA A 115 -8.28 -4.97 -4.52
CA ALA A 115 -9.60 -4.95 -5.15
C ALA A 115 -10.13 -6.39 -5.24
N THR A 116 -11.29 -6.66 -4.62
CA THR A 116 -11.88 -8.00 -4.63
C THR A 116 -12.90 -8.16 -5.76
N ARG A 117 -13.15 -9.40 -6.17
CA ARG A 117 -14.13 -9.74 -7.21
C ARG A 117 -15.57 -9.41 -6.81
N GLU A 118 -15.85 -9.34 -5.51
CA GLU A 118 -17.17 -9.00 -4.95
C GLU A 118 -17.45 -7.49 -4.97
N GLY A 119 -16.45 -6.66 -5.29
CA GLY A 119 -16.57 -5.21 -5.38
C GLY A 119 -15.84 -4.41 -4.30
N PRO A 120 -15.86 -4.80 -3.00
CA PRO A 120 -15.10 -4.10 -1.98
C PRO A 120 -13.59 -4.08 -2.27
N ILE A 121 -12.93 -3.01 -1.85
CA ILE A 121 -11.46 -2.93 -1.81
C ILE A 121 -11.03 -3.06 -0.37
N LEU A 122 -10.04 -3.90 -0.10
CA LEU A 122 -9.53 -4.14 1.24
C LEU A 122 -8.25 -3.36 1.47
N HIS A 123 -8.11 -2.78 2.67
CA HIS A 123 -6.84 -2.43 3.27
C HIS A 123 -6.51 -3.49 4.32
N ILE A 124 -5.37 -4.15 4.15
CA ILE A 124 -4.97 -5.34 4.90
C ILE A 124 -3.70 -5.00 5.69
N ALA A 125 -3.76 -5.12 7.01
CA ALA A 125 -2.65 -4.78 7.90
C ALA A 125 -2.69 -5.53 9.23
N THR A 126 -1.59 -5.45 9.99
CA THR A 126 -1.45 -6.03 11.34
C THR A 126 -2.44 -5.44 12.35
N THR A 127 -2.89 -4.21 12.13
CA THR A 127 -3.84 -3.50 13.01
C THR A 127 -5.31 -3.80 12.69
N GLY A 128 -5.56 -4.59 11.64
CA GLY A 128 -6.90 -5.02 11.22
C GLY A 128 -7.12 -4.84 9.73
N ILE A 129 -8.17 -5.51 9.25
CA ILE A 129 -8.61 -5.43 7.86
C ILE A 129 -9.79 -4.46 7.77
N HIS A 130 -9.73 -3.54 6.82
CA HIS A 130 -10.78 -2.58 6.55
C HIS A 130 -11.20 -2.70 5.09
N TYR A 131 -12.43 -2.31 4.76
CA TYR A 131 -12.92 -2.27 3.39
C TYR A 131 -13.53 -0.92 3.05
N THR A 132 -13.51 -0.61 1.77
CA THR A 132 -14.25 0.50 1.16
C THR A 132 -15.04 -0.03 -0.04
N THR A 133 -16.20 0.57 -0.29
CA THR A 133 -17.01 0.34 -1.49
C THR A 133 -17.23 1.63 -2.28
N ASP A 134 -16.59 2.73 -1.88
CA ASP A 134 -16.79 4.07 -2.42
C ASP A 134 -15.45 4.74 -2.84
N ALA A 135 -14.51 3.91 -3.28
CA ALA A 135 -13.17 4.31 -3.71
C ALA A 135 -12.37 5.06 -2.62
N GLY A 136 -12.51 4.62 -1.37
CA GLY A 136 -11.75 5.11 -0.22
C GLY A 136 -12.33 6.37 0.42
N LYS A 137 -13.52 6.85 0.04
CA LYS A 137 -14.16 7.99 0.72
C LYS A 137 -14.55 7.64 2.15
N SER A 138 -14.96 6.39 2.38
CA SER A 138 -15.19 5.83 3.71
C SER A 138 -14.59 4.43 3.84
N TRP A 139 -14.20 4.08 5.06
CA TRP A 139 -13.60 2.79 5.40
C TRP A 139 -14.29 2.16 6.60
N HIS A 140 -14.55 0.87 6.50
CA HIS A 140 -15.24 0.09 7.52
C HIS A 140 -14.36 -1.08 7.98
N LYS A 141 -14.19 -1.24 9.28
CA LYS A 141 -13.39 -2.33 9.84
C LYS A 141 -14.15 -3.66 9.76
N LEU A 142 -13.50 -4.72 9.26
CA LEU A 142 -14.01 -6.08 9.34
C LEU A 142 -13.80 -6.64 10.73
N ASN A 143 -14.76 -7.43 11.22
CA ASN A 143 -14.64 -8.14 12.50
C ASN A 143 -13.81 -9.43 12.35
N VAL A 144 -12.55 -9.26 11.96
CA VAL A 144 -11.54 -10.32 11.82
C VAL A 144 -10.23 -9.84 12.43
N PRO A 145 -9.35 -10.74 12.90
CA PRO A 145 -8.02 -10.36 13.34
C PRO A 145 -7.23 -9.63 12.25
N GLY A 146 -6.26 -8.81 12.66
CA GLY A 146 -5.24 -8.32 11.75
C GLY A 146 -4.33 -9.44 11.25
N THR A 147 -3.38 -9.06 10.41
CA THR A 147 -2.47 -10.01 9.75
C THR A 147 -1.11 -10.13 10.44
N ALA A 148 -0.27 -11.04 9.97
CA ALA A 148 1.17 -10.97 10.19
C ALA A 148 1.81 -9.75 9.48
N TYR A 149 3.06 -9.44 9.78
CA TYR A 149 3.77 -8.24 9.31
C TYR A 149 4.00 -8.26 7.79
N TYR A 150 3.90 -7.11 7.13
CA TYR A 150 4.09 -6.95 5.68
C TYR A 150 3.24 -7.97 4.89
N PRO A 151 1.89 -7.91 5.03
CA PRO A 151 1.02 -8.85 4.35
C PRO A 151 1.11 -8.68 2.83
N ARG A 152 0.81 -9.75 2.10
CA ARG A 152 0.45 -9.74 0.67
C ARG A 152 -0.74 -10.65 0.45
N ALA A 153 -1.80 -10.12 -0.14
CA ALA A 153 -3.03 -10.86 -0.37
C ALA A 153 -3.25 -11.17 -1.84
N VAL A 154 -3.85 -12.34 -2.08
CA VAL A 154 -4.33 -12.76 -3.39
C VAL A 154 -5.71 -13.38 -3.24
N GLN A 155 -6.60 -13.08 -4.18
CA GLN A 155 -7.90 -13.73 -4.22
C GLN A 155 -7.92 -14.81 -5.30
N ALA A 156 -8.21 -16.05 -4.89
CA ALA A 156 -8.38 -17.18 -5.78
C ALA A 156 -9.70 -17.12 -6.56
N ALA A 157 -9.80 -17.92 -7.63
CA ALA A 157 -10.97 -17.97 -8.51
C ALA A 157 -12.26 -18.37 -7.79
N ASP A 158 -12.14 -19.15 -6.72
CA ASP A 158 -13.26 -19.57 -5.88
C ASP A 158 -13.75 -18.47 -4.92
N GLY A 159 -13.13 -17.29 -4.91
CA GLY A 159 -13.44 -16.16 -4.03
C GLY A 159 -12.69 -16.15 -2.71
N ARG A 160 -11.91 -17.20 -2.39
CA ARG A 160 -11.08 -17.22 -1.16
C ARG A 160 -9.93 -16.22 -1.28
N ILE A 161 -9.76 -15.43 -0.23
CA ILE A 161 -8.63 -14.51 -0.08
C ILE A 161 -7.58 -15.20 0.79
N PHE A 162 -6.38 -15.35 0.26
CA PHE A 162 -5.20 -15.83 0.98
C PHE A 162 -4.33 -14.63 1.30
N ILE A 163 -3.84 -14.57 2.54
CA ILE A 163 -2.94 -13.52 3.00
C ILE A 163 -1.69 -14.18 3.55
N PHE A 164 -0.55 -13.82 3.01
CA PHE A 164 0.76 -14.27 3.47
C PHE A 164 1.44 -13.11 4.20
N GLY A 165 2.04 -13.37 5.35
CA GLY A 165 2.76 -12.34 6.09
C GLY A 165 3.87 -12.92 6.96
N HIS A 166 4.74 -12.04 7.41
CA HIS A 166 5.95 -12.36 8.15
C HIS A 166 5.72 -12.36 9.67
N VAL A 167 6.15 -13.43 10.35
CA VAL A 167 6.31 -13.46 11.81
C VAL A 167 7.68 -12.89 12.15
N GLY A 168 7.70 -11.81 12.94
CA GLY A 168 8.89 -11.01 13.21
C GLY A 168 8.72 -9.60 12.63
N GLY A 169 9.83 -8.89 12.45
CA GLY A 169 9.86 -7.60 11.76
C GLY A 169 11.21 -7.34 11.12
N ASP A 170 11.64 -6.07 11.13
CA ASP A 170 13.00 -5.65 10.75
C ASP A 170 14.03 -6.06 11.83
N ASP A 171 14.00 -7.33 12.25
CA ASP A 171 14.83 -7.85 13.32
C ASP A 171 16.25 -8.17 12.84
N ALA A 172 17.23 -7.94 13.71
CA ALA A 172 18.61 -8.35 13.47
C ALA A 172 18.72 -9.88 13.35
N TYR A 173 19.71 -10.34 12.59
CA TYR A 173 20.00 -11.76 12.43
C TYR A 173 20.14 -12.47 13.79
N GLY A 174 19.50 -13.63 13.94
CA GLY A 174 19.52 -14.43 15.17
C GLY A 174 18.61 -13.96 16.30
N LYS A 175 17.92 -12.81 16.17
CA LYS A 175 17.05 -12.28 17.22
C LYS A 175 15.69 -12.97 17.29
N THR A 176 15.11 -13.33 16.15
CA THR A 176 13.76 -13.90 16.05
C THR A 176 13.78 -15.08 15.07
N ASN A 177 13.09 -16.18 15.41
CA ASN A 177 12.80 -17.24 14.44
C ASN A 177 11.72 -16.75 13.46
N GLN A 178 12.18 -16.20 12.34
CA GLN A 178 11.32 -15.63 11.32
C GLN A 178 10.62 -16.73 10.51
N SER A 179 9.37 -16.49 10.13
CA SER A 179 8.59 -17.41 9.29
C SER A 179 7.56 -16.66 8.46
N ILE A 180 7.11 -17.27 7.36
CA ILE A 180 5.96 -16.78 6.60
C ILE A 180 4.75 -17.63 7.00
N VAL A 181 3.69 -16.97 7.42
CA VAL A 181 2.42 -17.59 7.79
C VAL A 181 1.33 -17.18 6.83
N MET A 182 0.31 -18.02 6.73
CA MET A 182 -0.85 -17.78 5.87
C MET A 182 -2.13 -17.72 6.72
N SER A 183 -2.96 -16.72 6.47
CA SER A 183 -4.37 -16.71 6.87
C SER A 183 -5.26 -16.68 5.64
N SER A 184 -6.53 -17.06 5.78
CA SER A 184 -7.48 -16.98 4.68
C SER A 184 -8.90 -16.77 5.17
N PHE A 185 -9.69 -16.10 4.35
CA PHE A 185 -11.14 -15.93 4.57
C PHE A 185 -11.87 -15.74 3.24
N ARG A 186 -13.19 -15.63 3.29
CA ARG A 186 -14.06 -15.27 2.17
C ARG A 186 -14.94 -14.11 2.59
N LEU A 187 -15.21 -13.22 1.65
CA LEU A 187 -16.25 -12.21 1.84
C LEU A 187 -17.61 -12.86 1.59
N VAL A 188 -18.55 -12.61 2.49
CA VAL A 188 -19.96 -12.99 2.32
C VAL A 188 -20.79 -11.73 2.43
N LYS A 189 -21.72 -11.55 1.49
CA LYS A 189 -22.72 -10.49 1.62
C LYS A 189 -23.58 -10.84 2.82
N LYS A 190 -23.82 -9.88 3.70
CA LYS A 190 -24.78 -10.06 4.77
C LYS A 190 -26.17 -10.16 4.11
N ASP A 191 -26.82 -11.30 4.26
CA ASP A 191 -28.23 -11.45 3.87
C ASP A 191 -29.08 -10.78 4.93
N ASP A 192 -29.64 -9.62 4.60
CA ASP A 192 -30.57 -8.88 5.48
C ASP A 192 -31.94 -9.59 5.62
N SER A 193 -32.15 -10.73 4.94
CA SER A 193 -33.36 -11.54 5.00
C SER A 193 -33.46 -12.47 6.22
N LEU A 194 -32.38 -12.62 7.00
CA LEU A 194 -32.34 -13.46 8.21
C LEU A 194 -32.38 -12.63 9.52
N GLY A 195 -32.69 -11.33 9.42
CA GLY A 195 -32.86 -10.42 10.54
C GLY A 195 -34.33 -10.15 10.87
N LYS A 196 -35.06 -11.16 11.33
CA LYS A 196 -36.23 -11.05 12.21
C LYS A 196 -36.26 -12.22 13.19
#